data_AF-A0AA49JKU7-F1
#
_entry.id   AF-A0AA49JKU7-F1
#
_cell.length_a   1.000
_cell.length_b   1.000
_cell.length_c   1.000
_cell.angle_alpha   90.00
_cell.angle_beta   90.00
_cell.angle_gamma   90.00
#
_symmetry.space_group_name_H-M   'P 1'
#
loop_
_entity.id
_entity.type
_entity.pdbx_description
1 polymer ?
#
loop_
_entity_poly.entity_id
_entity_poly.type
_entity_poly.pdbx_seq_one_letter_code
_entity_poly.pdbx_strand_id
1 'polypeptide(L)'
;MKIRSFLVFVLILSIIIVFAGCNSSQKITTTNPLKITQNDKKIILNYLDTKTNDIAYPSKGKMYSAFELLGTDKDKIYIWLVKEEYIKTGTNLERGQGVSLPVVLKIKKSSKGISIISHDFPKDGVNYNKDVKKLFPANIRFPNNEEIKNLVKVTETRAEEGLKNSLTK
;
A
#
# COMPACT_ATOMS: atom_id res chain seq x y z
N MET A 1 23.29 59.36 21.59
CA MET A 1 22.71 58.04 21.91
C MET A 1 21.48 57.77 21.04
N LYS A 2 21.65 57.53 19.72
CA LYS A 2 20.51 57.27 18.80
C LYS A 2 20.76 56.17 17.76
N ILE A 3 22.00 55.72 17.59
CA ILE A 3 22.38 54.71 16.58
C ILE A 3 22.17 53.27 17.11
N ARG A 4 22.35 53.01 18.41
CA ARG A 4 22.11 51.67 19.01
C ARG A 4 20.62 51.28 19.00
N SER A 5 19.69 52.22 19.22
CA SER A 5 18.25 51.93 19.16
C SER A 5 17.74 51.71 17.73
N PHE A 6 18.36 52.35 16.73
CA PHE A 6 17.99 52.19 15.32
C PHE A 6 18.37 50.81 14.77
N LEU A 7 19.55 50.29 15.13
CA LEU A 7 20.00 48.95 14.76
C LEU A 7 19.14 47.83 15.36
N VAL A 8 18.65 48.02 16.60
CA VAL A 8 17.73 47.07 17.25
C VAL A 8 16.36 47.05 16.56
N PHE A 9 15.88 48.20 16.10
CA PHE A 9 14.60 48.29 15.36
C PHE A 9 14.67 47.61 13.98
N VAL A 10 15.80 47.72 13.28
CA VAL A 10 16.04 47.05 11.99
C VAL A 10 16.17 45.52 12.16
N LEU A 11 16.77 45.06 13.26
CA LEU A 11 16.86 43.62 13.58
C LEU A 11 15.52 43.01 14.00
N ILE A 12 14.61 43.78 14.61
CA ILE A 12 13.27 43.31 14.98
C ILE A 12 12.34 43.23 13.74
N LEU A 13 12.51 44.12 12.75
CA LEU A 13 11.69 44.11 11.54
C LEU A 13 12.01 42.94 10.59
N SER A 14 13.23 42.39 10.62
CA SER A 14 13.63 41.28 9.74
C SER A 14 13.11 39.90 10.18
N ILE A 15 12.67 39.76 11.44
CA ILE A 15 12.14 38.51 12.00
C ILE A 15 10.69 38.22 11.53
N ILE A 16 9.96 39.24 11.06
CA ILE A 16 8.51 39.11 10.75
C ILE A 16 8.26 38.50 9.36
N ILE A 17 9.24 38.44 8.46
CA ILE A 17 9.02 38.04 7.05
C ILE A 17 9.06 36.51 6.85
N VAL A 18 9.35 35.70 7.88
CA VAL A 18 9.54 34.24 7.74
C VAL A 18 8.22 33.42 7.82
N PHE A 19 7.06 34.04 8.05
CA PHE A 19 5.79 33.30 8.25
C PHE A 19 4.76 33.38 7.11
N ALA A 20 5.11 33.92 5.93
CA ALA A 20 4.23 33.90 4.77
C ALA A 20 4.57 32.73 3.82
N GLY A 21 4.35 31.51 4.28
CA GLY A 21 4.71 30.30 3.53
C GLY A 21 3.91 29.07 3.92
N CYS A 22 2.59 29.19 4.02
CA CYS A 22 1.71 28.04 4.19
C CYS A 22 0.57 28.11 3.15
N ASN A 23 0.90 27.84 1.87
CA ASN A 23 -0.11 27.48 0.89
C ASN A 23 -0.48 26.00 1.06
N SER A 24 -1.16 25.68 2.16
CA SER A 24 -1.90 24.43 2.22
C SER A 24 -3.20 24.61 1.47
N SER A 25 -3.21 24.20 0.21
CA SER A 25 -4.44 24.00 -0.53
C SER A 25 -5.24 22.91 0.19
N GLN A 26 -6.16 23.32 1.06
CA GLN A 26 -7.07 22.43 1.75
C GLN A 26 -8.07 21.90 0.72
N LYS A 27 -7.65 20.85 -0.01
CA LYS A 27 -8.51 20.09 -0.90
C LYS A 27 -9.46 19.29 -0.02
N ILE A 28 -10.67 19.84 0.17
CA ILE A 28 -11.77 19.15 0.86
C ILE A 28 -11.97 17.80 0.17
N THR A 29 -11.59 16.72 0.85
CA THR A 29 -12.02 15.36 0.52
C THR A 29 -12.82 14.88 1.71
N THR A 30 -14.13 14.88 1.56
CA THR A 30 -15.11 14.39 2.52
C THR A 30 -15.04 12.86 2.63
N THR A 31 -14.11 12.36 3.44
CA THR A 31 -14.26 11.13 4.26
C THR A 31 -13.07 11.08 5.22
N ASN A 32 -13.31 10.94 6.53
CA ASN A 32 -12.22 10.70 7.48
C ASN A 32 -11.50 9.40 7.06
N PRO A 33 -10.23 9.45 6.63
CA PRO A 33 -9.53 8.27 6.13
C PRO A 33 -9.48 7.20 7.23
N LEU A 34 -9.76 5.96 6.85
CA LEU A 34 -9.77 4.84 7.78
C LEU A 34 -8.34 4.55 8.23
N LYS A 35 -8.08 4.64 9.54
CA LYS A 35 -6.77 4.29 10.11
C LYS A 35 -6.59 2.77 10.10
N ILE A 36 -5.67 2.28 9.28
CA ILE A 36 -5.29 0.86 9.17
C ILE A 36 -4.27 0.52 10.25
N THR A 37 -4.61 -0.43 11.13
CA THR A 37 -3.72 -0.93 12.18
C THR A 37 -2.82 -2.07 11.69
N GLN A 38 -1.84 -2.47 12.50
CA GLN A 38 -1.01 -3.64 12.19
C GLN A 38 -1.83 -4.94 12.18
N ASN A 39 -2.87 -5.04 13.02
CA ASN A 39 -3.77 -6.19 13.00
C ASN A 39 -4.57 -6.24 11.69
N ASP A 40 -5.05 -5.10 11.21
CA ASP A 40 -5.75 -5.01 9.92
C ASP A 40 -4.82 -5.43 8.77
N LYS A 41 -3.54 -5.04 8.81
CA LYS A 41 -2.56 -5.49 7.81
C LYS A 41 -2.39 -7.02 7.81
N LYS A 42 -2.40 -7.68 8.97
CA LYS A 42 -2.36 -9.16 9.06
C LYS A 42 -3.62 -9.79 8.46
N ILE A 43 -4.79 -9.21 8.73
CA ILE A 43 -6.06 -9.66 8.15
C ILE A 43 -6.02 -9.54 6.62
N ILE A 44 -5.56 -8.40 6.10
CA ILE A 44 -5.40 -8.16 4.65
C ILE A 44 -4.45 -9.19 4.05
N LEU A 45 -3.26 -9.35 4.63
CA LEU A 45 -2.25 -10.28 4.10
C LEU A 45 -2.78 -11.72 4.03
N ASN A 46 -3.44 -12.19 5.09
CA ASN A 46 -4.04 -13.52 5.11
C ASN A 46 -5.14 -13.67 4.05
N TYR A 47 -5.98 -12.64 3.87
CA TYR A 47 -7.00 -12.65 2.82
C TYR A 47 -6.37 -12.74 1.42
N LEU A 48 -5.33 -11.95 1.14
CA LEU A 48 -4.63 -11.97 -0.15
C LEU A 48 -3.96 -13.32 -0.44
N ASP A 49 -3.41 -13.98 0.58
CA ASP A 49 -2.79 -15.30 0.41
C ASP A 49 -3.83 -16.41 0.18
N THR A 50 -5.06 -16.28 0.72
CA THR A 50 -6.00 -17.41 0.81
C THR A 50 -7.32 -17.24 0.05
N LYS A 51 -7.67 -16.02 -0.37
CA LYS A 51 -9.00 -15.69 -0.93
C LYS A 51 -8.97 -14.92 -2.26
N THR A 52 -7.82 -14.81 -2.91
CA THR A 52 -7.68 -14.10 -4.20
C THR A 52 -7.03 -14.98 -5.28
N ASN A 53 -7.48 -16.23 -5.39
CA ASN A 53 -6.98 -17.16 -6.44
C ASN A 53 -7.49 -16.80 -7.84
N ASP A 54 -8.57 -16.02 -7.92
CA ASP A 54 -9.08 -15.38 -9.14
C ASP A 54 -8.15 -14.27 -9.67
N ILE A 55 -7.29 -13.70 -8.83
CA ILE A 55 -6.21 -12.80 -9.30
C ILE A 55 -5.02 -13.64 -9.81
N ALA A 56 -4.53 -14.56 -8.99
CA ALA A 56 -3.41 -15.44 -9.31
C ALA A 56 -3.47 -16.69 -8.42
N TYR A 57 -3.32 -17.85 -9.05
CA TYR A 57 -3.36 -19.16 -8.40
C TYR A 57 -2.03 -19.90 -8.60
N PRO A 58 -1.63 -20.78 -7.66
CA PRO A 58 -0.39 -21.53 -7.81
C PRO A 58 -0.50 -22.60 -8.90
N SER A 59 0.59 -22.83 -9.62
CA SER A 59 0.73 -23.94 -10.58
C SER A 59 1.28 -25.20 -9.91
N LYS A 60 2.34 -25.07 -9.10
CA LYS A 60 3.07 -26.16 -8.45
C LYS A 60 3.52 -25.84 -7.02
N GLY A 61 3.63 -24.56 -6.69
CA GLY A 61 4.17 -24.04 -5.44
C GLY A 61 3.09 -23.41 -4.57
N LYS A 62 3.50 -22.43 -3.78
CA LYS A 62 2.61 -21.66 -2.92
C LYS A 62 2.68 -20.18 -3.28
N MET A 63 1.52 -19.52 -3.29
CA MET A 63 1.44 -18.07 -3.48
C MET A 63 1.78 -17.33 -2.19
N TYR A 64 2.57 -16.28 -2.30
CA TYR A 64 2.88 -15.32 -1.24
C TYR A 64 2.58 -13.91 -1.73
N SER A 65 1.87 -13.14 -0.90
CA SER A 65 1.48 -11.77 -1.22
C SER A 65 2.30 -10.74 -0.45
N ALA A 66 2.45 -9.55 -1.01
CA ALA A 66 2.87 -8.34 -0.34
C ALA A 66 2.03 -7.19 -0.88
N PHE A 67 1.83 -6.15 -0.08
CA PHE A 67 1.03 -5.02 -0.54
C PHE A 67 1.51 -3.68 0.01
N GLU A 68 1.29 -2.64 -0.78
CA GLU A 68 1.41 -1.24 -0.38
C GLU A 68 0.01 -0.67 -0.16
N LEU A 69 -0.18 0.10 0.92
CA LEU A 69 -1.44 0.81 1.18
C LEU A 69 -1.47 2.11 0.39
N LEU A 70 -2.39 2.23 -0.57
CA LEU A 70 -2.49 3.41 -1.45
C LEU A 70 -3.45 4.46 -0.91
N GLY A 71 -4.47 4.02 -0.18
CA GLY A 71 -5.48 4.89 0.39
C GLY A 71 -6.63 4.11 1.01
N THR A 72 -7.55 4.84 1.64
CA THR A 72 -8.77 4.26 2.22
C THR A 72 -9.98 5.15 1.95
N ASP A 73 -11.15 4.53 2.02
CA ASP A 73 -12.44 5.19 2.07
C ASP A 73 -13.27 4.55 3.21
N LYS A 74 -14.53 4.97 3.38
CA LYS A 74 -15.44 4.46 4.41
C LYS A 74 -15.57 2.93 4.40
N ASP A 75 -15.65 2.33 3.21
CA ASP A 75 -15.91 0.90 2.99
C ASP A 75 -14.90 0.23 2.04
N LYS A 76 -13.80 0.93 1.70
CA LYS A 76 -12.79 0.45 0.76
C LYS A 76 -11.37 0.67 1.27
N ILE A 77 -10.50 -0.24 0.88
CA ILE A 77 -9.05 -0.09 1.02
C ILE A 77 -8.46 -0.25 -0.38
N TYR A 78 -7.65 0.71 -0.79
CA TYR A 78 -6.93 0.69 -2.07
C TYR A 78 -5.51 0.22 -1.79
N ILE A 79 -5.08 -0.85 -2.47
CA ILE A 79 -3.74 -1.40 -2.31
C ILE A 79 -3.06 -1.62 -3.67
N TRP A 80 -1.74 -1.66 -3.66
CA TRP A 80 -0.98 -2.31 -4.72
C TRP A 80 -0.59 -3.70 -4.25
N LEU A 81 -0.97 -4.73 -4.99
CA LEU A 81 -0.69 -6.13 -4.68
C LEU A 81 0.48 -6.63 -5.54
N VAL A 82 1.47 -7.23 -4.88
CA VAL A 82 2.39 -8.18 -5.51
C VAL A 82 2.06 -9.57 -4.98
N LYS A 83 1.82 -10.54 -5.86
CA LYS A 83 1.50 -11.92 -5.47
C LYS A 83 2.27 -12.88 -6.36
N GLU A 84 3.14 -13.67 -5.74
CA GLU A 84 4.17 -14.46 -6.41
C GLU A 84 4.14 -15.91 -5.94
N GLU A 85 4.31 -16.83 -6.88
CA GLU A 85 4.47 -18.24 -6.61
C GLU A 85 5.92 -18.57 -6.26
N TYR A 86 6.13 -19.41 -5.25
CA TYR A 86 7.43 -19.99 -4.95
C TYR A 86 7.31 -21.51 -4.87
N ILE A 87 8.14 -22.20 -5.64
CA ILE A 87 8.19 -23.66 -5.80
C ILE A 87 9.41 -24.16 -5.04
N LYS A 88 9.22 -25.16 -4.18
CA LYS A 88 10.32 -25.79 -3.44
C LYS A 88 11.02 -26.82 -4.33
N THR A 89 12.31 -26.61 -4.58
CA THR A 89 13.18 -27.56 -5.27
C THR A 89 14.31 -27.97 -4.33
N GLY A 90 14.12 -29.06 -3.59
CA GLY A 90 15.06 -29.48 -2.54
C GLY A 90 15.12 -28.47 -1.39
N THR A 91 16.30 -27.87 -1.18
CA THR A 91 16.55 -26.80 -0.19
C THR A 91 16.39 -25.40 -0.75
N ASN A 92 16.08 -25.26 -2.04
CA ASN A 92 15.97 -23.99 -2.73
C ASN A 92 14.52 -23.62 -3.02
N LEU A 93 14.29 -22.33 -3.27
CA LEU A 93 13.02 -21.81 -3.79
C LEU A 93 13.25 -21.27 -5.20
N GLU A 94 12.40 -21.70 -6.12
CA GLU A 94 12.31 -21.13 -7.46
C GLU A 94 11.07 -20.25 -7.56
N ARG A 95 11.21 -19.05 -8.13
CA ARG A 95 10.08 -18.17 -8.40
C ARG A 95 9.30 -18.70 -9.59
N GLY A 96 7.99 -18.84 -9.42
CA GLY A 96 7.04 -19.24 -10.45
C GLY A 96 6.33 -18.04 -11.07
N GLN A 97 5.04 -18.19 -11.34
CA GLN A 97 4.20 -17.11 -11.87
C GLN A 97 3.88 -16.05 -10.80
N GLY A 98 3.54 -14.84 -11.23
CA GLY A 98 3.11 -13.80 -10.33
C GLY A 98 2.46 -12.63 -11.03
N VAL A 99 1.90 -11.74 -10.21
CA VAL A 99 1.19 -10.53 -10.64
C VAL A 99 1.61 -9.34 -9.79
N SER A 100 1.52 -8.15 -10.40
CA SER A 100 1.72 -6.86 -9.74
C SER A 100 0.68 -5.88 -10.27
N LEU A 101 -0.35 -5.59 -9.47
CA LEU A 101 -1.51 -4.82 -9.92
C LEU A 101 -2.27 -4.14 -8.76
N PRO A 102 -3.03 -3.07 -9.02
CA PRO A 102 -3.81 -2.41 -7.99
C PRO A 102 -5.09 -3.18 -7.69
N VAL A 103 -5.47 -3.26 -6.41
CA VAL A 103 -6.65 -3.98 -5.92
C VAL A 103 -7.48 -3.08 -5.01
N VAL A 104 -8.80 -3.16 -5.14
CA VAL A 104 -9.76 -2.57 -4.20
C VAL A 104 -10.29 -3.67 -3.30
N LEU A 105 -10.08 -3.55 -1.99
CA LEU A 105 -10.71 -4.42 -1.00
C LEU A 105 -11.97 -3.75 -0.48
N LYS A 106 -13.12 -4.42 -0.60
CA LYS A 106 -14.38 -3.97 0.00
C LYS A 106 -14.45 -4.51 1.43
N ILE A 107 -14.70 -3.63 2.39
CA ILE A 107 -14.62 -3.96 3.81
C ILE A 107 -15.90 -3.63 4.57
N LYS A 108 -16.12 -4.35 5.67
CA LYS A 108 -17.04 -3.99 6.74
C LYS A 108 -16.24 -3.63 7.98
N LYS A 109 -16.50 -2.48 8.57
CA LYS A 109 -15.90 -2.07 9.85
C LYS A 109 -16.75 -2.57 11.01
N SER A 110 -16.10 -3.02 12.07
CA SER A 110 -16.72 -3.35 13.35
C SER A 110 -15.88 -2.79 14.51
N SER A 111 -16.38 -2.93 15.75
CA SER A 111 -15.60 -2.60 16.95
C SER A 111 -14.33 -3.45 17.11
N LYS A 112 -14.24 -4.60 16.42
CA LYS A 112 -13.11 -5.54 16.47
C LYS A 112 -12.08 -5.34 15.35
N GLY A 113 -12.25 -4.35 14.48
CA GLY A 113 -11.40 -4.10 13.31
C GLY A 113 -12.16 -4.25 11.99
N ILE A 114 -11.42 -4.51 10.91
CA ILE A 114 -12.00 -4.70 9.58
C ILE A 114 -12.31 -6.18 9.27
N SER A 115 -13.26 -6.39 8.37
CA SER A 115 -13.49 -7.67 7.70
C SER A 115 -13.58 -7.42 6.20
N ILE A 116 -12.85 -8.20 5.40
CA ILE A 116 -12.87 -8.08 3.94
C ILE A 116 -14.03 -8.92 3.41
N ILE A 117 -14.91 -8.29 2.63
CA ILE A 117 -16.11 -8.91 2.07
C ILE A 117 -15.81 -9.46 0.67
N SER A 118 -15.08 -8.68 -0.13
CA SER A 118 -14.73 -9.01 -1.51
C SER A 118 -13.61 -8.11 -2.01
N HIS A 119 -13.20 -8.31 -3.26
CA HIS A 119 -12.20 -7.51 -3.91
C HIS A 119 -12.55 -7.28 -5.39
N ASP A 120 -12.06 -6.18 -5.95
CA ASP A 120 -12.10 -5.89 -7.38
C ASP A 120 -10.69 -5.51 -7.85
N PHE A 121 -10.38 -5.78 -9.12
CA PHE A 121 -9.13 -5.41 -9.75
C PHE A 121 -9.36 -5.08 -11.23
N PRO A 122 -8.52 -4.23 -11.84
CA PRO A 122 -8.63 -3.92 -13.27
C PRO A 122 -8.44 -5.16 -14.13
N LYS A 123 -9.21 -5.25 -15.21
CA LYS A 123 -8.96 -6.27 -16.24
C LYS A 123 -7.68 -5.96 -17.01
N ASP A 124 -7.02 -7.01 -17.49
CA ASP A 124 -5.83 -6.87 -18.32
C ASP A 124 -6.12 -6.26 -19.69
N GLY A 125 -5.05 -5.80 -20.34
CA GLY A 125 -5.07 -5.31 -21.72
C GLY A 125 -5.76 -3.97 -21.88
N VAL A 126 -6.53 -3.82 -22.97
CA VAL A 126 -7.12 -2.54 -23.40
C VAL A 126 -8.09 -1.92 -22.38
N ASN A 127 -8.65 -2.74 -21.48
CA ASN A 127 -9.59 -2.28 -20.46
C ASN A 127 -8.91 -1.79 -19.17
N TYR A 128 -7.62 -2.03 -19.00
CA TYR A 128 -6.90 -1.74 -17.75
C TYR A 128 -7.07 -0.29 -17.30
N ASN A 129 -6.74 0.67 -18.17
CA ASN A 129 -6.81 2.09 -17.86
C ASN A 129 -8.23 2.57 -17.57
N LYS A 130 -9.24 1.97 -18.22
CA LYS A 130 -10.65 2.28 -18.01
C LYS A 130 -11.10 1.78 -16.63
N ASP A 131 -10.74 0.55 -16.28
CA ASP A 131 -11.11 -0.04 -15.00
C ASP A 131 -10.37 0.64 -13.83
N VAL A 132 -9.09 1.01 -14.00
CA VAL A 132 -8.36 1.81 -13.01
C VAL A 132 -9.10 3.11 -12.70
N LYS A 133 -9.51 3.88 -13.72
CA LYS A 133 -10.27 5.13 -13.53
C LYS A 133 -11.64 4.91 -12.87
N LYS A 134 -12.26 3.74 -13.08
CA LYS A 134 -13.56 3.39 -12.48
C LYS A 134 -13.42 2.95 -11.02
N LEU A 135 -12.37 2.20 -10.72
CA LEU A 135 -12.17 1.54 -9.42
C LEU A 135 -11.47 2.44 -8.40
N PHE A 136 -10.60 3.34 -8.83
CA PHE A 136 -9.72 4.12 -7.96
C PHE A 136 -10.03 5.63 -8.03
N PRO A 137 -10.04 6.32 -6.88
CA PRO A 137 -10.07 7.78 -6.85
C PRO A 137 -8.88 8.39 -7.60
N ALA A 138 -9.11 9.52 -8.28
CA ALA A 138 -8.08 10.17 -9.10
C ALA A 138 -6.85 10.67 -8.32
N ASN A 139 -6.95 10.79 -7.00
CA ASN A 139 -5.84 11.20 -6.12
C ASN A 139 -4.99 10.04 -5.62
N ILE A 140 -5.30 8.79 -5.98
CA ILE A 140 -4.47 7.64 -5.62
C ILE A 140 -3.13 7.71 -6.38
N ARG A 141 -2.03 7.64 -5.63
CA ARG A 141 -0.68 7.49 -6.18
C ARG A 141 -0.32 6.01 -6.23
N PHE A 142 0.07 5.52 -7.40
CA PHE A 142 0.61 4.16 -7.55
C PHE A 142 2.12 4.11 -7.24
N PRO A 143 2.62 2.95 -6.76
CA PRO A 143 4.02 2.79 -6.45
C PRO A 143 4.89 2.87 -7.71
N ASN A 144 6.12 3.36 -7.53
CA ASN A 144 7.15 3.29 -8.56
C ASN A 144 7.84 1.91 -8.58
N ASN A 145 8.74 1.72 -9.53
CA ASN A 145 9.42 0.43 -9.71
C ASN A 145 10.23 -0.02 -8.49
N GLU A 146 10.82 0.90 -7.73
CA GLU A 146 11.63 0.56 -6.56
C GLU A 146 10.75 0.12 -5.38
N GLU A 147 9.63 0.80 -5.17
CA GLU A 147 8.60 0.39 -4.21
C GLU A 147 8.05 -1.01 -4.55
N ILE A 148 7.80 -1.30 -5.83
CA ILE A 148 7.37 -2.63 -6.29
C ILE A 148 8.45 -3.70 -6.05
N LYS A 149 9.73 -3.41 -6.34
CA LYS A 149 10.82 -4.35 -6.03
C LYS A 149 10.91 -4.68 -4.55
N ASN A 150 10.65 -3.72 -3.68
CA ASN A 150 10.63 -3.97 -2.23
C ASN A 150 9.49 -4.92 -1.84
N LEU A 151 8.31 -4.80 -2.47
CA LEU A 151 7.22 -5.77 -2.27
C LEU A 151 7.59 -7.18 -2.74
N VAL A 152 8.29 -7.31 -3.88
CA VAL A 152 8.80 -8.60 -4.37
C VAL A 152 9.80 -9.23 -3.37
N LYS A 153 10.70 -8.43 -2.80
CA LYS A 153 11.62 -8.92 -1.74
C LYS A 153 10.86 -9.41 -0.52
N VAL A 154 9.77 -8.73 -0.14
CA VAL A 154 8.91 -9.17 0.97
C VAL A 154 8.26 -10.53 0.66
N THR A 155 7.78 -10.77 -0.57
CA THR A 155 7.23 -12.08 -0.92
C THR A 155 8.27 -13.18 -0.85
N GLU A 156 9.51 -12.90 -1.28
CA GLU A 156 10.63 -13.83 -1.23
C GLU A 156 11.04 -14.16 0.22
N THR A 157 11.25 -13.15 1.07
CA THR A 157 11.58 -13.36 2.48
C THR A 157 10.51 -14.20 3.19
N ARG A 158 9.22 -13.93 2.93
CA ARG A 158 8.13 -14.73 3.50
C ARG A 158 8.13 -16.18 3.00
N ALA A 159 8.49 -16.41 1.74
CA ALA A 159 8.60 -17.74 1.19
C ALA A 159 9.76 -18.53 1.83
N GLU A 160 10.92 -17.89 2.02
CA GLU A 160 12.07 -18.47 2.72
C GLU A 160 11.76 -18.83 4.17
N GLU A 161 11.08 -17.95 4.91
CA GLU A 161 10.61 -18.23 6.27
C GLU A 161 9.66 -19.45 6.28
N GLY A 162 8.75 -19.52 5.29
CA GLY A 162 7.87 -20.66 5.09
C GLY A 162 8.64 -21.96 4.84
N LEU A 163 9.69 -21.92 4.03
CA LEU A 163 10.56 -23.06 3.76
C LEU A 163 11.32 -23.51 5.03
N LYS A 164 11.95 -22.58 5.75
CA LYS A 164 12.69 -22.87 7.00
C LYS A 164 11.79 -23.56 8.02
N ASN A 165 10.57 -23.06 8.22
CA ASN A 165 9.59 -23.64 9.13
C ASN A 165 9.09 -25.03 8.71
N SER A 166 9.24 -25.40 7.43
CA SER A 166 8.90 -26.73 6.92
C SER A 166 10.02 -27.76 7.08
N LEU A 167 11.26 -27.31 7.31
CA LEU A 167 12.44 -28.17 7.49
C LEU A 167 12.72 -28.49 8.96
N THR A 168 12.14 -27.73 9.89
CA THR A 168 12.30 -27.89 11.34
C THR A 168 11.16 -28.64 12.01
N LYS A 169 10.16 -29.09 11.24
CA LYS A 169 9.07 -29.97 11.67
C LYS A 169 9.31 -31.38 11.15
#